data_AF-A0A1V6ALZ1-F1
#
_entry.id   AF-A0A1V6ALZ1-F1
#
_cell.length_a   1.000
_cell.length_b   1.000
_cell.length_c   1.000
_cell.angle_alpha   90.00
_cell.angle_beta   90.00
_cell.angle_gamma   90.00
#
_symmetry.space_group_name_H-M   'P 1'
#
loop_
_entity.id
_entity.type
_entity.pdbx_description
1 polymer ?
#
loop_
_entity_poly.entity_id
_entity_poly.type
_entity_poly.pdbx_seq_one_letter_code
_entity_poly.pdbx_strand_id
1 'polypeptide(L)'
;MEDNKEVSKKNIWIIAAAGIAVIAIIAAVLIFNDSLFKQKETVKNDIVIKRIDGGDSLKMPYRYANIFFTKSSFLAKEEILNLIISTASFDIVEAGISWGGAENVLVNMGDKNVMDDLGGIKYCKGITDVSTIMTDKRRSSVVFYEGYSEEQFNDSKGYVIIPSSMSKYINKELPADEKLLSLRSPSYFNMYTIIGEYTTKDEYDTIYVSYTGFERLFAADSIYISEYVETCEMDINEEKDLTNLMEFLEKYFADANKVDEYEGRLNGFDEPYRYEFIHSISVNLKPSEMPSETMAEPSPDQSGQPAIMNENNILTISRIDGGTDLNMSYVYADMLINHYKEYSQYIDDIVISTGLKGVDMDSVPIFTNVEPYGMDIVWSVTREEIKDWQLFADIMFHQSVTGTSEIISNKSDCEIKFYGDYTEMDLTMPREEDCKNMIKGYAIVPTTCNDAFVGYNEGESGLTVTYSSRERDEKSNVPLIMPIFKVIGEYVTTDRYDTVYLTYKGYNEKYIIEEFKSEYIESIVIETKKDIDIRPFLEYIESLFAPADNAGEYADKNNILDIPYEFCYTMTKEME
;
A
#
# COMPACT_ATOMS: atom_id res chain seq x y z
N MET A 1 76.92 -0.15 -55.96
CA MET A 1 76.95 -0.89 -54.69
C MET A 1 75.61 -0.63 -54.02
N GLU A 2 74.75 -1.64 -54.07
CA GLU A 2 73.51 -1.69 -53.30
C GLU A 2 73.89 -1.90 -51.83
N ASP A 3 73.62 -0.91 -50.98
CA ASP A 3 73.68 -1.11 -49.53
C ASP A 3 72.40 -1.86 -49.11
N ASN A 4 72.57 -3.17 -49.11
CA ASN A 4 71.62 -4.13 -48.56
C ASN A 4 71.57 -3.92 -47.05
N LYS A 5 70.54 -3.21 -46.55
CA LYS A 5 70.29 -3.07 -45.12
C LYS A 5 69.91 -4.45 -44.56
N GLU A 6 70.89 -5.13 -43.99
CA GLU A 6 70.69 -6.31 -43.15
C GLU A 6 69.80 -5.90 -41.97
N VAL A 7 68.49 -6.13 -42.10
CA VAL A 7 67.57 -5.98 -40.98
C VAL A 7 67.90 -7.08 -39.99
N SER A 8 68.66 -6.72 -38.96
CA SER A 8 68.99 -7.57 -37.82
C SER A 8 67.78 -8.42 -37.42
N LYS A 9 67.95 -9.76 -37.34
CA LYS A 9 66.91 -10.69 -36.88
C LYS A 9 66.28 -10.27 -35.55
N LYS A 10 67.01 -9.50 -34.73
CA LYS A 10 66.54 -8.92 -33.47
C LYS A 10 65.53 -7.79 -33.68
N ASN A 11 65.71 -6.96 -34.72
CA ASN A 11 64.77 -5.90 -35.09
C ASN A 11 63.49 -6.48 -35.71
N ILE A 12 63.59 -7.56 -36.49
CA ILE A 12 62.41 -8.28 -37.00
C ILE A 12 61.61 -8.90 -35.84
N TRP A 13 62.28 -9.47 -34.85
CA TRP A 13 61.63 -10.02 -33.65
C TRP A 13 60.97 -8.95 -32.78
N ILE A 14 61.56 -7.77 -32.63
CA ILE A 14 60.97 -6.65 -31.88
C ILE A 14 59.74 -6.11 -32.62
N ILE A 15 59.80 -5.97 -33.94
CA ILE A 15 58.66 -5.52 -34.74
C ILE A 15 57.54 -6.58 -34.74
N ALA A 16 57.88 -7.87 -34.81
CA ALA A 16 56.91 -8.95 -34.71
C ALA A 16 56.26 -9.02 -33.31
N ALA A 17 57.05 -8.88 -32.24
CA ALA A 17 56.54 -8.86 -30.87
C ALA A 17 55.66 -7.63 -30.61
N ALA A 18 56.04 -6.45 -31.13
CA ALA A 18 55.23 -5.24 -31.05
C ALA A 18 53.93 -5.38 -31.86
N GLY A 19 53.98 -5.99 -33.05
CA GLY A 19 52.80 -6.29 -33.86
C GLY A 19 51.84 -7.24 -33.15
N ILE A 20 52.36 -8.30 -32.54
CA ILE A 20 51.56 -9.26 -31.76
C ILE A 20 50.98 -8.58 -30.51
N ALA A 21 51.74 -7.72 -29.82
CA ALA A 21 51.24 -6.97 -28.67
C ALA A 21 50.13 -5.99 -29.07
N VAL A 22 50.26 -5.29 -30.21
CA VAL A 22 49.22 -4.39 -30.72
C VAL A 22 47.99 -5.18 -31.16
N ILE A 23 48.14 -6.32 -31.82
CA ILE A 23 47.01 -7.20 -32.18
C ILE A 23 46.36 -7.78 -30.92
N ALA A 24 47.13 -8.14 -29.89
CA ALA A 24 46.61 -8.61 -28.62
C ALA A 24 45.90 -7.51 -27.84
N ILE A 25 46.37 -6.26 -27.90
CA ILE A 25 45.69 -5.09 -27.31
C ILE A 25 44.43 -4.75 -28.11
N ILE A 26 44.46 -4.81 -29.44
CA ILE A 26 43.26 -4.59 -30.27
C ILE A 26 42.26 -5.72 -30.06
N ALA A 27 42.69 -6.97 -29.96
CA ALA A 27 41.84 -8.10 -29.65
C ALA A 27 41.32 -8.02 -28.21
N ALA A 28 42.14 -7.59 -27.24
CA ALA A 28 41.71 -7.38 -25.86
C ALA A 28 40.74 -6.20 -25.77
N VAL A 29 40.95 -5.11 -26.50
CA VAL A 29 40.02 -3.96 -26.59
C VAL A 29 38.77 -4.33 -27.37
N LEU A 30 38.85 -5.19 -28.38
CA LEU A 30 37.68 -5.72 -29.09
C LEU A 30 36.92 -6.72 -28.21
N ILE A 31 37.57 -7.56 -27.40
CA ILE A 31 36.93 -8.48 -26.45
C ILE A 31 36.37 -7.70 -25.25
N PHE A 32 37.07 -6.68 -24.75
CA PHE A 32 36.59 -5.78 -23.70
C PHE A 32 35.48 -4.87 -24.23
N ASN A 33 35.55 -4.39 -25.47
CA ASN A 33 34.45 -3.69 -26.11
C ASN A 33 33.30 -4.66 -26.36
N ASP A 34 33.53 -5.90 -26.77
CA ASP A 34 32.45 -6.86 -26.95
C ASP A 34 31.85 -7.27 -25.60
N SER A 35 32.57 -7.17 -24.47
CA SER A 35 31.99 -7.36 -23.13
C SER A 35 31.39 -6.09 -22.51
N LEU A 36 31.84 -4.89 -22.91
CA LEU A 36 31.30 -3.58 -22.48
C LEU A 36 30.16 -3.08 -23.39
N PHE A 37 30.11 -3.56 -24.64
CA PHE A 37 29.14 -3.23 -25.70
C PHE A 37 28.38 -4.43 -26.24
N LYS A 38 28.59 -5.64 -25.72
CA LYS A 38 27.42 -6.49 -25.47
C LYS A 38 26.58 -5.65 -24.53
N GLN A 39 25.63 -4.91 -25.13
CA GLN A 39 24.33 -4.76 -24.53
C GLN A 39 24.10 -6.09 -23.82
N LYS A 40 24.06 -6.07 -22.47
CA LYS A 40 23.29 -7.09 -21.75
C LYS A 40 22.05 -7.21 -22.62
N GLU A 41 21.92 -8.37 -23.27
CA GLU A 41 20.80 -8.66 -24.15
C GLU A 41 19.58 -8.12 -23.43
N THR A 42 18.81 -7.26 -24.11
CA THR A 42 17.53 -6.70 -23.69
C THR A 42 16.99 -7.54 -22.54
N VAL A 43 16.99 -6.95 -21.32
CA VAL A 43 16.28 -7.52 -20.18
C VAL A 43 14.91 -7.89 -20.73
N LYS A 44 14.70 -9.18 -20.93
CA LYS A 44 13.55 -9.67 -21.66
C LYS A 44 12.51 -9.81 -20.58
N ASN A 45 11.82 -8.71 -20.29
CA ASN A 45 10.77 -8.70 -19.29
C ASN A 45 9.80 -9.85 -19.58
N ASP A 46 9.57 -10.68 -18.57
CA ASP A 46 8.74 -11.87 -18.70
C ASP A 46 7.26 -11.52 -18.65
N ILE A 47 6.93 -10.43 -17.96
CA ILE A 47 5.59 -9.86 -17.88
C ILE A 47 5.65 -8.36 -18.18
N VAL A 48 4.76 -7.89 -19.06
CA VAL A 48 4.63 -6.47 -19.43
C VAL A 48 3.18 -6.03 -19.27
N ILE A 49 2.93 -4.96 -18.52
CA ILE A 49 1.59 -4.36 -18.40
C ILE A 49 1.35 -3.39 -19.57
N LYS A 50 0.21 -3.53 -20.26
CA LYS A 50 -0.22 -2.66 -21.36
C LYS A 50 -1.67 -2.24 -21.21
N ARG A 51 -2.09 -1.29 -22.05
CA ARG A 51 -3.50 -0.91 -22.19
C ARG A 51 -4.20 -1.87 -23.14
N ILE A 52 -5.41 -2.28 -22.76
CA ILE A 52 -6.27 -3.14 -23.59
C ILE A 52 -6.66 -2.44 -24.90
N ASP A 53 -6.83 -1.12 -24.88
CA ASP A 53 -7.19 -0.34 -26.07
C ASP A 53 -6.03 -0.11 -27.06
N GLY A 54 -4.84 -0.64 -26.77
CA GLY A 54 -3.68 -0.58 -27.67
C GLY A 54 -2.98 0.78 -27.74
N GLY A 55 -3.22 1.69 -26.78
CA GLY A 55 -2.51 2.96 -26.72
C GLY A 55 -0.99 2.82 -26.59
N ASP A 56 -0.23 3.68 -27.27
CA ASP A 56 1.25 3.62 -27.33
C ASP A 56 1.94 3.84 -25.97
N SER A 57 1.30 4.54 -25.03
CA SER A 57 1.82 4.80 -23.67
C SER A 57 0.85 4.24 -22.63
N LEU A 58 1.39 3.62 -21.58
CA LEU A 58 0.61 2.94 -20.55
C LEU A 58 -0.35 3.91 -19.84
N LYS A 59 0.09 5.14 -19.55
CA LYS A 59 -0.70 6.20 -18.88
C LYS A 59 -1.57 5.66 -17.75
N MET A 60 -0.95 4.84 -16.90
CA MET A 60 -1.67 4.13 -15.86
C MET A 60 -1.69 4.97 -14.58
N PRO A 61 -2.85 5.07 -13.89
CA PRO A 61 -2.91 5.77 -12.63
C PRO A 61 -1.96 5.18 -11.60
N TYR A 62 -1.38 6.04 -10.77
CA TYR A 62 -0.44 5.65 -9.71
C TYR A 62 -0.91 4.46 -8.87
N ARG A 63 -2.20 4.42 -8.50
CA ARG A 63 -2.78 3.36 -7.65
C ARG A 63 -2.54 1.95 -8.19
N TYR A 64 -2.50 1.76 -9.51
CA TYR A 64 -2.25 0.46 -10.13
C TYR A 64 -0.78 0.04 -10.03
N ALA A 65 0.17 0.97 -9.99
CA ALA A 65 1.57 0.65 -9.70
C ALA A 65 1.80 0.49 -8.19
N ASN A 66 1.03 1.20 -7.36
CA ASN A 66 1.18 1.14 -5.91
C ASN A 66 0.85 -0.24 -5.33
N ILE A 67 0.02 -1.05 -5.99
CA ILE A 67 -0.30 -2.43 -5.52
C ILE A 67 0.95 -3.28 -5.32
N PHE A 68 2.00 -3.07 -6.13
CA PHE A 68 3.27 -3.79 -6.03
C PHE A 68 4.12 -3.38 -4.80
N PHE A 69 3.80 -2.23 -4.18
CA PHE A 69 4.50 -1.70 -3.00
C PHE A 69 3.68 -1.82 -1.70
N THR A 70 2.38 -2.16 -1.79
CA THR A 70 1.51 -2.44 -0.63
C THR A 70 1.73 -3.85 -0.06
N LYS A 71 1.34 -4.12 1.20
CA LYS A 71 1.62 -5.38 1.93
C LYS A 71 1.24 -6.68 1.18
N SER A 72 0.32 -6.62 0.22
CA SER A 72 -0.05 -7.72 -0.70
C SER A 72 1.10 -8.22 -1.60
N SER A 73 2.16 -7.41 -1.82
CA SER A 73 3.34 -7.82 -2.59
C SER A 73 4.29 -8.76 -1.86
N PHE A 74 4.07 -9.03 -0.55
CA PHE A 74 4.80 -10.08 0.16
C PHE A 74 4.56 -11.48 -0.41
N LEU A 75 3.43 -11.71 -1.08
CA LEU A 75 3.07 -12.99 -1.69
C LEU A 75 3.87 -13.32 -2.96
N ALA A 76 4.55 -12.33 -3.55
CA ALA A 76 5.25 -12.46 -4.84
C ALA A 76 6.75 -12.08 -4.78
N LYS A 77 7.32 -11.94 -3.56
CA LYS A 77 8.70 -11.46 -3.38
C LYS A 77 9.77 -12.44 -3.86
N GLU A 78 9.46 -13.73 -3.94
CA GLU A 78 10.40 -14.73 -4.46
C GLU A 78 10.22 -14.95 -5.96
N GLU A 79 9.05 -14.60 -6.48
CA GLU A 79 8.57 -14.74 -7.84
C GLU A 79 8.96 -13.56 -8.73
N ILE A 80 9.04 -12.34 -8.18
CA ILE A 80 9.48 -11.13 -8.90
C ILE A 80 10.96 -10.89 -8.59
N LEU A 81 11.83 -11.03 -9.59
CA LEU A 81 13.26 -10.74 -9.49
C LEU A 81 13.53 -9.24 -9.60
N ASN A 82 12.81 -8.56 -10.47
CA ASN A 82 12.95 -7.13 -10.71
C ASN A 82 11.61 -6.53 -11.13
N LEU A 83 11.35 -5.30 -10.67
CA LEU A 83 10.17 -4.53 -11.03
C LEU A 83 10.61 -3.23 -11.68
N ILE A 84 10.27 -3.05 -12.96
CA ILE A 84 10.67 -1.91 -13.77
C ILE A 84 9.45 -1.02 -13.97
N ILE A 85 9.39 0.06 -13.20
CA ILE A 85 8.36 1.09 -13.27
C ILE A 85 9.02 2.41 -13.62
N SER A 86 8.42 3.12 -14.58
CA SER A 86 8.78 4.51 -14.86
C SER A 86 7.54 5.39 -14.92
N THR A 87 7.67 6.61 -14.38
CA THR A 87 6.60 7.60 -14.46
C THR A 87 6.59 8.31 -15.81
N ALA A 88 5.52 9.03 -16.11
CA ALA A 88 5.58 10.06 -17.13
C ALA A 88 6.69 11.08 -16.82
N SER A 89 7.21 11.74 -17.85
CA SER A 89 8.14 12.86 -17.68
C SER A 89 7.37 14.11 -17.26
N PHE A 90 7.61 14.60 -16.05
CA PHE A 90 6.98 15.82 -15.53
C PHE A 90 7.81 17.03 -15.89
N ASP A 91 7.23 17.99 -16.62
CA ASP A 91 7.83 19.32 -16.73
C ASP A 91 7.84 19.95 -15.34
N ILE A 92 9.04 20.27 -14.85
CA ILE A 92 9.27 20.75 -13.50
C ILE A 92 8.47 22.03 -13.24
N VAL A 93 8.41 22.94 -14.21
CA VAL A 93 7.72 24.23 -14.05
C VAL A 93 6.21 24.03 -14.09
N GLU A 94 5.70 23.29 -15.08
CA GLU A 94 4.26 23.05 -15.22
C GLU A 94 3.68 22.26 -14.05
N ALA A 95 4.43 21.30 -13.52
CA ALA A 95 4.05 20.50 -12.37
C ALA A 95 4.20 21.25 -11.03
N GLY A 96 4.66 22.51 -11.03
CA GLY A 96 4.91 23.28 -9.81
C GLY A 96 6.01 22.70 -8.94
N ILE A 97 6.92 21.93 -9.55
CA ILE A 97 8.07 21.34 -8.90
C ILE A 97 9.20 22.37 -8.93
N SER A 98 9.95 22.43 -7.84
CA SER A 98 11.23 23.13 -7.81
C SER A 98 12.29 22.19 -7.26
N TRP A 99 13.52 22.36 -7.72
CA TRP A 99 14.64 21.59 -7.21
C TRP A 99 15.78 22.53 -6.80
N GLY A 100 16.65 22.02 -5.93
CA GLY A 100 17.80 22.75 -5.43
C GLY A 100 18.76 21.82 -4.68
N GLY A 101 19.87 22.35 -4.17
CA GLY A 101 20.79 21.58 -3.31
C GLY A 101 20.65 21.96 -1.84
N ALA A 102 21.02 21.05 -0.95
CA ALA A 102 21.29 21.40 0.44
C ALA A 102 22.45 22.41 0.54
N GLU A 103 22.65 22.99 1.73
CA GLU A 103 23.69 23.99 1.95
C GLU A 103 25.06 23.47 1.47
N ASN A 104 25.79 24.29 0.71
CA ASN A 104 27.11 23.97 0.15
C ASN A 104 27.18 22.83 -0.89
N VAL A 105 26.03 22.22 -1.27
CA VAL A 105 26.00 21.20 -2.34
C VAL A 105 26.20 21.82 -3.72
N LEU A 106 25.56 22.96 -3.99
CA LEU A 106 25.69 23.67 -5.25
C LEU A 106 26.84 24.69 -5.19
N VAL A 107 27.80 24.56 -6.10
CA VAL A 107 28.98 25.42 -6.25
C VAL A 107 28.99 26.12 -7.60
N ASN A 108 29.81 27.15 -7.74
CA ASN A 108 30.00 27.89 -9.00
C ASN A 108 28.71 28.54 -9.55
N MET A 109 27.73 28.84 -8.69
CA MET A 109 26.44 29.44 -9.07
C MET A 109 26.54 30.86 -9.66
N GLY A 110 27.73 31.48 -9.63
CA GLY A 110 28.01 32.77 -10.26
C GLY A 110 28.58 32.68 -11.69
N ASP A 111 28.76 31.48 -12.24
CA ASP A 111 29.25 31.30 -13.61
C ASP A 111 28.18 31.70 -14.65
N LYS A 112 28.61 32.30 -15.76
CA LYS A 112 27.71 32.89 -16.78
C LYS A 112 26.82 31.86 -17.46
N ASN A 113 27.26 30.61 -17.50
CA ASN A 113 26.54 29.53 -18.17
C ASN A 113 25.61 28.74 -17.21
N VAL A 114 25.59 29.06 -15.91
CA VAL A 114 24.78 28.33 -14.90
C VAL A 114 23.30 28.29 -15.26
N MET A 115 22.75 29.40 -15.73
CA MET A 115 21.34 29.47 -16.10
C MET A 115 21.02 28.64 -17.35
N ASP A 116 21.96 28.52 -18.28
CA ASP A 116 21.78 27.71 -19.48
C ASP A 116 21.90 26.22 -19.14
N ASP A 117 22.94 25.85 -18.36
CA ASP A 117 23.22 24.46 -18.02
C ASP A 117 22.21 23.88 -17.00
N LEU A 118 21.79 24.66 -15.99
CA LEU A 118 20.78 24.22 -15.02
C LEU A 118 19.35 24.49 -15.49
N GLY A 119 19.14 25.55 -16.29
CA GLY A 119 17.84 25.81 -16.92
C GLY A 119 17.49 24.81 -18.03
N GLY A 120 18.48 24.09 -18.57
CA GLY A 120 18.28 22.94 -19.44
C GLY A 120 17.65 21.73 -18.74
N ILE A 121 17.58 21.71 -17.40
CA ILE A 121 16.91 20.64 -16.65
C ILE A 121 15.42 20.95 -16.60
N LYS A 122 14.69 20.35 -17.53
CA LYS A 122 13.27 20.64 -17.74
C LYS A 122 12.37 19.61 -17.10
N TYR A 123 12.81 18.36 -17.03
CA TYR A 123 11.94 17.24 -16.65
C TYR A 123 12.39 16.52 -15.38
N CYS A 124 11.45 15.91 -14.69
CA CYS A 124 11.70 14.96 -13.61
C CYS A 124 10.90 13.67 -13.84
N LYS A 125 11.51 12.51 -13.59
CA LYS A 125 10.90 11.20 -13.80
C LYS A 125 11.27 10.25 -12.67
N GLY A 126 10.27 9.56 -12.11
CA GLY A 126 10.46 8.51 -11.10
C GLY A 126 10.72 7.17 -11.76
N ILE A 127 11.71 6.42 -11.28
CA ILE A 127 12.09 5.11 -11.80
C ILE A 127 12.38 4.13 -10.66
N THR A 128 12.18 2.84 -10.89
CA THR A 128 12.66 1.76 -10.00
C THR A 128 13.91 1.08 -10.56
N ASP A 129 14.19 1.24 -11.85
CA ASP A 129 15.31 0.58 -12.52
C ASP A 129 16.02 1.54 -13.50
N VAL A 130 17.35 1.50 -13.47
CA VAL A 130 18.25 2.39 -14.21
C VAL A 130 18.26 2.10 -15.72
N SER A 131 17.84 0.91 -16.15
CA SER A 131 17.61 0.59 -17.56
C SER A 131 16.62 1.55 -18.22
N THR A 132 15.70 2.15 -17.46
CA THR A 132 14.79 3.20 -17.94
C THR A 132 15.56 4.38 -18.55
N ILE A 133 16.66 4.81 -17.90
CA ILE A 133 17.50 5.92 -18.39
C ILE A 133 18.13 5.54 -19.73
N MET A 134 18.54 4.29 -19.87
CA MET A 134 19.17 3.77 -21.08
C MET A 134 18.17 3.71 -22.25
N THR A 135 16.93 3.36 -21.97
CA THR A 135 15.80 3.35 -22.91
C THR A 135 15.42 4.76 -23.36
N ASP A 136 15.25 5.69 -22.41
CA ASP A 136 14.87 7.08 -22.67
C ASP A 136 15.96 7.82 -23.48
N LYS A 137 17.22 7.69 -23.08
CA LYS A 137 18.33 8.53 -23.59
C LYS A 137 19.17 7.90 -24.69
N ARG A 138 18.87 6.65 -25.11
CA ARG A 138 19.48 5.91 -26.24
C ARG A 138 20.99 6.14 -26.40
N ARG A 139 21.82 5.17 -25.95
CA ARG A 139 23.31 5.26 -25.93
C ARG A 139 23.88 6.19 -24.85
N SER A 140 23.11 6.42 -23.79
CA SER A 140 23.65 6.96 -22.54
C SER A 140 24.39 5.86 -21.77
N SER A 141 25.22 6.26 -20.81
CA SER A 141 25.80 5.38 -19.79
C SER A 141 25.65 6.06 -18.43
N VAL A 142 25.23 5.30 -17.43
CA VAL A 142 25.16 5.76 -16.04
C VAL A 142 26.46 5.43 -15.33
N VAL A 143 27.02 6.41 -14.63
CA VAL A 143 28.21 6.28 -13.78
C VAL A 143 27.79 6.52 -12.34
N PHE A 144 27.89 5.48 -11.51
CA PHE A 144 27.61 5.59 -10.08
C PHE A 144 28.79 6.17 -9.31
N TYR A 145 28.48 6.91 -8.25
CA TYR A 145 29.46 7.39 -7.30
C TYR A 145 29.91 6.24 -6.38
N GLU A 146 31.10 6.39 -5.79
CA GLU A 146 31.69 5.37 -4.93
C GLU A 146 30.73 4.99 -3.78
N GLY A 147 30.49 3.68 -3.61
CA GLY A 147 29.57 3.14 -2.60
C GLY A 147 28.12 2.95 -3.06
N TYR A 148 27.78 3.31 -4.30
CA TYR A 148 26.44 3.14 -4.88
C TYR A 148 26.44 2.25 -6.13
N SER A 149 25.28 1.70 -6.45
CA SER A 149 24.99 0.81 -7.58
C SER A 149 23.56 1.03 -8.12
N GLU A 150 23.10 0.16 -9.00
CA GLU A 150 21.73 0.19 -9.52
C GLU A 150 20.69 -0.28 -8.48
N GLU A 151 21.12 -1.12 -7.52
CA GLU A 151 20.23 -1.75 -6.53
C GLU A 151 19.53 -0.75 -5.59
N GLN A 152 20.10 0.44 -5.40
CA GLN A 152 19.55 1.47 -4.51
C GLN A 152 18.20 2.02 -4.99
N PHE A 153 17.83 1.88 -6.26
CA PHE A 153 16.51 2.33 -6.73
C PHE A 153 15.36 1.44 -6.23
N ASN A 154 15.67 0.25 -5.71
CA ASN A 154 14.72 -0.65 -5.04
C ASN A 154 14.59 -0.38 -3.53
N ASP A 155 15.43 0.48 -2.95
CA ASP A 155 15.33 0.89 -1.55
C ASP A 155 14.22 1.92 -1.34
N SER A 156 13.67 1.98 -0.12
CA SER A 156 12.68 2.98 0.30
C SER A 156 13.25 4.40 0.51
N LYS A 157 14.50 4.65 0.11
CA LYS A 157 15.22 5.91 0.30
C LYS A 157 15.16 6.78 -0.96
N GLY A 158 15.28 8.10 -0.78
CA GLY A 158 15.34 9.06 -1.89
C GLY A 158 16.72 9.06 -2.55
N TYR A 159 16.81 8.58 -3.78
CA TYR A 159 18.03 8.63 -4.59
C TYR A 159 17.80 9.31 -5.93
N VAL A 160 18.84 9.94 -6.47
CA VAL A 160 18.78 10.67 -7.74
C VAL A 160 19.99 10.40 -8.62
N ILE A 161 19.75 10.24 -9.92
CA ILE A 161 20.76 10.30 -10.97
C ILE A 161 20.54 11.58 -11.77
N ILE A 162 21.60 12.38 -11.87
CA ILE A 162 21.57 13.69 -12.53
C ILE A 162 22.21 13.62 -13.93
N PRO A 163 21.86 14.52 -14.87
CA PRO A 163 22.61 14.67 -16.11
C PRO A 163 24.03 15.18 -15.81
N SER A 164 25.02 14.70 -16.58
CA SER A 164 26.43 15.06 -16.36
C SER A 164 26.74 16.55 -16.58
N SER A 165 25.82 17.29 -17.20
CA SER A 165 25.85 18.76 -17.31
C SER A 165 25.80 19.44 -15.93
N MET A 166 25.16 18.82 -14.94
CA MET A 166 25.07 19.31 -13.56
C MET A 166 26.34 19.09 -12.74
N SER A 167 27.16 18.09 -13.07
CA SER A 167 28.23 17.59 -12.20
C SER A 167 29.30 18.63 -11.85
N LYS A 168 29.51 19.65 -12.70
CA LYS A 168 30.44 20.76 -12.42
C LYS A 168 29.92 21.76 -11.39
N TYR A 169 28.62 21.71 -11.07
CA TYR A 169 27.97 22.51 -10.05
C TYR A 169 27.74 21.74 -8.75
N ILE A 170 28.05 20.44 -8.71
CA ILE A 170 28.01 19.67 -7.46
C ILE A 170 29.37 19.76 -6.76
N ASN A 171 29.35 20.08 -5.47
CA ASN A 171 30.56 20.17 -4.66
C ASN A 171 31.26 18.82 -4.57
N LYS A 172 32.47 18.73 -5.13
CA LYS A 172 33.26 17.49 -5.16
C LYS A 172 33.93 17.17 -3.82
N GLU A 173 34.06 18.15 -2.93
CA GLU A 173 34.70 17.99 -1.62
C GLU A 173 33.75 17.36 -0.59
N LEU A 174 32.44 17.36 -0.86
CA LEU A 174 31.47 16.73 0.02
C LEU A 174 31.54 15.20 -0.10
N PRO A 175 31.38 14.49 1.04
CA PRO A 175 31.02 13.07 1.05
C PRO A 175 29.77 12.79 0.20
N ALA A 176 29.68 11.59 -0.36
CA ALA A 176 28.60 11.27 -1.29
C ALA A 176 27.21 11.24 -0.64
N ASP A 177 27.12 10.85 0.64
CA ASP A 177 25.91 10.89 1.45
C ASP A 177 25.45 12.31 1.83
N GLU A 178 26.33 13.30 1.74
CA GLU A 178 26.03 14.72 1.96
C GLU A 178 25.60 15.45 0.67
N LYS A 179 25.74 14.82 -0.52
CA LYS A 179 25.33 15.39 -1.81
C LYS A 179 23.83 15.23 -2.00
N LEU A 180 23.05 16.06 -1.31
CA LEU A 180 21.59 16.00 -1.31
C LEU A 180 20.96 17.04 -2.25
N LEU A 181 20.11 16.56 -3.15
CA LEU A 181 19.23 17.36 -3.98
C LEU A 181 17.85 17.45 -3.32
N SER A 182 17.34 18.66 -3.08
CA SER A 182 15.94 18.84 -2.67
C SER A 182 15.02 18.90 -3.88
N LEU A 183 13.89 18.21 -3.81
CA LEU A 183 12.73 18.39 -4.69
C LEU A 183 11.54 18.86 -3.85
N ARG A 184 10.84 19.87 -4.34
CA ARG A 184 9.78 20.60 -3.63
C ARG A 184 8.58 20.80 -4.53
N SER A 185 7.39 20.60 -3.99
CA SER A 185 6.12 21.15 -4.52
C SER A 185 5.40 21.89 -3.38
N PRO A 186 4.32 22.65 -3.64
CA PRO A 186 3.63 23.44 -2.60
C PRO A 186 3.24 22.65 -1.34
N SER A 187 3.04 21.34 -1.46
CA SER A 187 2.60 20.46 -0.36
C SER A 187 3.62 19.37 0.00
N TYR A 188 4.83 19.42 -0.57
CA TYR A 188 5.82 18.36 -0.39
C TYR A 188 7.27 18.85 -0.45
N PHE A 189 8.11 18.26 0.38
CA PHE A 189 9.56 18.44 0.37
C PHE A 189 10.23 17.10 0.64
N ASN A 190 11.19 16.72 -0.22
CA ASN A 190 12.04 15.57 0.03
C ASN A 190 13.46 15.81 -0.46
N MET A 191 14.40 15.09 0.15
CA MET A 191 15.82 15.12 -0.14
C MET A 191 16.23 13.81 -0.80
N TYR A 192 16.97 13.92 -1.90
CA TYR A 192 17.46 12.79 -2.68
C TYR A 192 18.97 12.82 -2.68
N THR A 193 19.60 11.71 -2.28
CA THR A 193 21.05 11.56 -2.38
C THR A 193 21.45 11.36 -3.84
N ILE A 194 22.39 12.18 -4.32
CA ILE A 194 22.94 12.06 -5.68
C ILE A 194 23.89 10.86 -5.70
N ILE A 195 23.49 9.81 -6.41
CA ILE A 195 24.22 8.53 -6.44
C ILE A 195 24.93 8.24 -7.76
N GLY A 196 24.68 9.06 -8.78
CA GLY A 196 25.33 8.91 -10.07
C GLY A 196 24.94 9.97 -11.06
N GLU A 197 25.54 9.87 -12.24
CA GLU A 197 25.31 10.77 -13.36
C GLU A 197 25.19 10.01 -14.68
N TYR A 198 24.44 10.56 -15.62
CA TYR A 198 24.30 10.00 -16.97
C TYR A 198 24.72 11.01 -18.03
N THR A 199 25.25 10.51 -19.15
CA THR A 199 25.66 11.35 -20.27
C THR A 199 24.52 11.56 -21.26
N THR A 200 24.37 12.79 -21.74
CA THR A 200 23.27 13.22 -22.60
C THR A 200 23.76 14.27 -23.58
N LYS A 201 23.11 14.34 -24.73
CA LYS A 201 23.34 15.35 -25.77
C LYS A 201 22.07 16.12 -26.09
N ASP A 202 21.03 15.94 -25.30
CA ASP A 202 19.75 16.58 -25.50
C ASP A 202 19.83 18.05 -25.08
N GLU A 203 18.97 18.88 -25.67
CA GLU A 203 18.84 20.29 -25.30
C GLU A 203 18.20 20.46 -23.91
N TYR A 204 17.29 19.54 -23.56
CA TYR A 204 16.64 19.49 -22.26
C TYR A 204 16.85 18.13 -21.60
N ASP A 205 17.26 18.17 -20.34
CA ASP A 205 17.57 16.99 -19.55
C ASP A 205 16.54 16.69 -18.46
N THR A 206 16.61 15.45 -17.98
CA THR A 206 15.70 14.88 -17.00
C THR A 206 16.46 14.54 -15.71
N ILE A 207 15.92 14.90 -14.56
CA ILE A 207 16.37 14.35 -13.28
C ILE A 207 15.62 13.04 -13.02
N TYR A 208 16.36 11.94 -12.86
CA TYR A 208 15.78 10.63 -12.55
C TYR A 208 15.87 10.34 -11.07
N VAL A 209 14.74 10.07 -10.44
CA VAL A 209 14.63 9.87 -8.99
C VAL A 209 14.02 8.52 -8.65
N SER A 210 14.32 7.99 -7.46
CA SER A 210 13.70 6.76 -6.98
C SER A 210 12.18 6.91 -6.89
N TYR A 211 11.46 5.94 -7.47
CA TYR A 211 10.01 5.95 -7.60
C TYR A 211 9.29 6.11 -6.26
N THR A 212 9.70 5.33 -5.25
CA THR A 212 9.13 5.32 -3.88
C THR A 212 9.28 6.66 -3.14
N GLY A 213 10.33 7.42 -3.47
CA GLY A 213 10.49 8.79 -2.99
C GLY A 213 9.64 9.79 -3.79
N PHE A 214 9.51 9.58 -5.09
CA PHE A 214 8.88 10.52 -6.02
C PHE A 214 7.35 10.46 -6.02
N GLU A 215 6.75 9.30 -5.83
CA GLU A 215 5.29 9.12 -5.73
C GLU A 215 4.62 10.05 -4.70
N ARG A 216 5.32 10.36 -3.61
CA ARG A 216 4.80 11.20 -2.53
C ARG A 216 4.75 12.69 -2.90
N LEU A 217 5.37 13.10 -4.01
CA LEU A 217 5.39 14.48 -4.51
C LEU A 217 4.01 14.95 -5.00
N PHE A 218 3.15 14.02 -5.39
CA PHE A 218 1.82 14.30 -5.95
C PHE A 218 0.73 13.76 -5.00
N ALA A 219 -0.19 14.63 -4.55
CA ALA A 219 -1.39 14.26 -3.77
C ALA A 219 -2.59 13.96 -4.70
N ALA A 220 -3.50 13.09 -4.24
CA ALA A 220 -4.43 12.24 -5.01
C ALA A 220 -5.34 12.92 -6.07
N ASP A 221 -5.51 14.24 -6.07
CA ASP A 221 -6.43 14.96 -6.99
C ASP A 221 -5.75 15.56 -8.23
N SER A 222 -4.48 15.25 -8.46
CA SER A 222 -3.71 15.80 -9.58
C SER A 222 -3.90 15.00 -10.88
N ILE A 223 -4.08 15.68 -12.03
CA ILE A 223 -4.14 15.03 -13.36
C ILE A 223 -2.90 14.15 -13.61
N TYR A 224 -1.77 14.54 -13.02
CA TYR A 224 -0.49 13.86 -13.12
C TYR A 224 -0.50 12.47 -12.45
N ILE A 225 -1.37 12.24 -11.46
CA ILE A 225 -1.54 10.93 -10.81
C ILE A 225 -2.39 9.99 -11.67
N SER A 226 -3.30 10.52 -12.48
CA SER A 226 -4.19 9.73 -13.35
C SER A 226 -3.48 9.18 -14.59
N GLU A 227 -2.42 9.84 -15.07
CA GLU A 227 -1.54 9.39 -16.16
C GLU A 227 -0.09 9.22 -15.67
N TYR A 228 0.08 8.73 -14.44
CA TYR A 228 1.35 8.78 -13.73
C TYR A 228 2.40 7.81 -14.26
N VAL A 229 1.99 6.59 -14.62
CA VAL A 229 2.90 5.48 -14.95
C VAL A 229 2.98 5.30 -16.46
N GLU A 230 4.19 5.37 -17.01
CA GLU A 230 4.47 5.24 -18.44
C GLU A 230 4.91 3.82 -18.81
N THR A 231 5.62 3.12 -17.91
CA THR A 231 6.02 1.71 -18.09
C THR A 231 5.86 0.94 -16.79
N CYS A 232 5.45 -0.33 -16.90
CA CYS A 232 5.38 -1.28 -15.79
C CYS A 232 5.69 -2.69 -16.32
N GLU A 233 6.85 -3.22 -15.97
CA GLU A 233 7.40 -4.47 -16.49
C GLU A 233 8.01 -5.26 -15.33
N MET A 234 8.03 -6.59 -15.43
CA MET A 234 8.53 -7.48 -14.39
C MET A 234 9.44 -8.55 -14.98
N ASP A 235 10.59 -8.72 -14.35
CA ASP A 235 11.43 -9.91 -14.49
C ASP A 235 11.02 -10.91 -13.40
N ILE A 236 10.77 -12.15 -13.77
CA ILE A 236 10.27 -13.15 -12.84
C ILE A 236 11.26 -14.31 -12.66
N ASN A 237 11.12 -15.00 -11.56
CA ASN A 237 11.85 -16.22 -11.29
C ASN A 237 11.10 -17.42 -11.86
N GLU A 238 11.37 -17.77 -13.13
CA GLU A 238 10.72 -18.92 -13.80
C GLU A 238 10.95 -20.28 -13.08
N GLU A 239 11.92 -20.37 -12.16
CA GLU A 239 12.16 -21.59 -11.37
C GLU A 239 11.16 -21.75 -10.19
N LYS A 240 10.35 -20.72 -9.90
CA LYS A 240 9.37 -20.71 -8.82
C LYS A 240 7.96 -21.04 -9.31
N ASP A 241 7.08 -21.38 -8.38
CA ASP A 241 5.65 -21.49 -8.65
C ASP A 241 5.06 -20.09 -8.81
N LEU A 242 4.63 -19.75 -10.02
CA LEU A 242 4.12 -18.42 -10.36
C LEU A 242 2.61 -18.29 -10.15
N THR A 243 1.92 -19.32 -9.63
CA THR A 243 0.47 -19.35 -9.48
C THR A 243 -0.05 -18.14 -8.70
N ASN A 244 0.53 -17.84 -7.53
CA ASN A 244 0.14 -16.71 -6.70
C ASN A 244 0.39 -15.35 -7.38
N LEU A 245 1.47 -15.24 -8.17
CA LEU A 245 1.76 -14.03 -8.93
C LEU A 245 0.72 -13.82 -10.03
N MET A 246 0.33 -14.90 -10.73
CA MET A 246 -0.71 -14.83 -11.75
C MET A 246 -2.06 -14.44 -11.16
N GLU A 247 -2.51 -15.11 -10.09
CA GLU A 247 -3.76 -14.77 -9.41
C GLU A 247 -3.76 -13.32 -8.90
N PHE A 248 -2.62 -12.85 -8.37
CA PHE A 248 -2.45 -11.46 -7.97
C PHE A 248 -2.58 -10.49 -9.15
N LEU A 249 -1.98 -10.78 -10.30
CA LEU A 249 -2.06 -9.94 -11.49
C LEU A 249 -3.47 -9.95 -12.08
N GLU A 250 -4.12 -11.12 -12.19
CA GLU A 250 -5.47 -11.29 -12.73
C GLU A 250 -6.52 -10.50 -11.92
N LYS A 251 -6.26 -10.23 -10.63
CA LYS A 251 -7.09 -9.35 -9.81
C LYS A 251 -7.13 -7.92 -10.33
N TYR A 252 -6.05 -7.38 -10.91
CA TYR A 252 -5.95 -5.97 -11.29
C TYR A 252 -5.80 -5.72 -12.79
N PHE A 253 -5.30 -6.71 -13.53
CA PHE A 253 -4.96 -6.66 -14.95
C PHE A 253 -5.55 -7.88 -15.66
N ALA A 254 -6.06 -7.71 -16.88
CA ALA A 254 -6.57 -8.83 -17.67
C ALA A 254 -5.40 -9.70 -18.19
N ASP A 255 -5.55 -11.02 -18.21
CA ASP A 255 -4.61 -11.88 -18.93
C ASP A 255 -4.75 -11.63 -20.43
N ALA A 256 -3.68 -11.19 -21.09
CA ALA A 256 -3.67 -10.90 -22.53
C ALA A 256 -4.02 -12.12 -23.40
N ASN A 257 -3.87 -13.35 -22.88
CA ASN A 257 -4.24 -14.57 -23.57
C ASN A 257 -5.74 -14.91 -23.44
N LYS A 258 -6.46 -14.23 -22.55
CA LYS A 258 -7.86 -14.51 -22.20
C LYS A 258 -8.69 -13.22 -22.03
N VAL A 259 -8.34 -12.15 -22.73
CA VAL A 259 -8.98 -10.82 -22.56
C VAL A 259 -10.51 -10.89 -22.65
N ASP A 260 -11.04 -11.73 -23.54
CA ASP A 260 -12.49 -11.96 -23.71
C ASP A 260 -13.17 -12.46 -22.43
N GLU A 261 -12.47 -13.17 -21.55
CA GLU A 261 -13.02 -13.63 -20.26
C GLU A 261 -13.23 -12.48 -19.27
N TYR A 262 -12.61 -11.31 -19.49
CA TYR A 262 -12.71 -10.15 -18.61
C TYR A 262 -13.74 -9.11 -19.07
N GLU A 263 -14.42 -9.33 -20.21
CA GLU A 263 -15.44 -8.41 -20.72
C GLU A 263 -16.62 -8.28 -19.73
N GLY A 264 -16.96 -7.04 -19.36
CA GLY A 264 -18.03 -6.75 -18.41
C GLY A 264 -17.70 -7.04 -16.94
N ARG A 265 -16.47 -7.50 -16.62
CA ARG A 265 -15.99 -7.72 -15.25
C ARG A 265 -15.34 -6.46 -14.68
N LEU A 266 -15.33 -6.38 -13.35
CA LEU A 266 -14.62 -5.35 -12.59
C LEU A 266 -13.34 -5.94 -11.99
N ASN A 267 -12.30 -5.12 -11.91
CA ASN A 267 -11.03 -5.48 -11.30
C ASN A 267 -11.02 -5.19 -9.79
N GLY A 268 -9.89 -5.41 -9.11
CA GLY A 268 -9.70 -5.21 -7.69
C GLY A 268 -9.81 -3.76 -7.19
N PHE A 269 -10.16 -2.81 -8.06
CA PHE A 269 -10.55 -1.43 -7.72
C PHE A 269 -12.03 -1.14 -8.05
N ASP A 270 -12.83 -2.16 -8.33
CA ASP A 270 -14.23 -2.05 -8.76
C ASP A 270 -14.41 -1.27 -10.07
N GLU A 271 -13.43 -1.36 -10.96
CA GLU A 271 -13.42 -0.68 -12.26
C GLU A 271 -13.36 -1.68 -13.41
N PRO A 272 -13.88 -1.34 -14.61
CA PRO A 272 -13.64 -2.15 -15.79
C PRO A 272 -12.15 -2.34 -16.04
N TYR A 273 -11.74 -3.54 -16.44
CA TYR A 273 -10.36 -3.80 -16.84
C TYR A 273 -9.96 -2.87 -18.00
N ARG A 274 -8.95 -2.04 -17.77
CA ARG A 274 -8.36 -1.13 -18.78
C ARG A 274 -6.95 -1.53 -19.21
N TYR A 275 -6.34 -2.42 -18.44
CA TYR A 275 -4.95 -2.83 -18.55
C TYR A 275 -4.87 -4.35 -18.57
N GLU A 276 -3.91 -4.86 -19.33
CA GLU A 276 -3.62 -6.29 -19.48
C GLU A 276 -2.16 -6.57 -19.13
N PHE A 277 -1.87 -7.80 -18.70
CA PHE A 277 -0.50 -8.28 -18.55
C PHE A 277 -0.19 -9.29 -19.67
N ILE A 278 0.89 -9.04 -20.40
CA ILE A 278 1.36 -9.90 -21.49
C ILE A 278 2.52 -10.73 -20.97
N HIS A 279 2.45 -12.03 -21.16
CA HIS A 279 3.51 -12.96 -20.76
C HIS A 279 3.65 -14.13 -21.75
N SER A 280 4.85 -14.72 -21.81
CA SER A 280 5.12 -15.96 -22.58
C SER A 280 5.19 -17.23 -21.71
N ILE A 281 4.84 -17.10 -20.44
CA ILE A 281 5.01 -18.15 -19.41
C ILE A 281 4.10 -19.33 -19.72
N SER A 282 4.71 -20.49 -19.91
CA SER A 282 4.01 -21.76 -20.10
C SER A 282 3.64 -22.34 -18.73
N VAL A 283 2.64 -21.77 -18.06
CA VAL A 283 2.20 -22.33 -16.77
C VAL A 283 1.54 -23.68 -17.07
N ASN A 284 2.07 -24.77 -16.51
CA ASN A 284 1.30 -26.00 -16.31
C ASN A 284 0.27 -25.72 -15.21
N LEU A 285 -0.67 -24.83 -15.49
CA LEU A 285 -1.93 -24.81 -14.76
C LEU A 285 -2.50 -26.20 -15.01
N LYS A 286 -2.52 -27.06 -13.98
CA LYS A 286 -3.67 -27.95 -13.90
C LYS A 286 -4.86 -27.01 -14.04
N PRO A 287 -5.77 -27.23 -14.99
CA PRO A 287 -6.97 -26.43 -15.06
C PRO A 287 -7.55 -26.47 -13.66
N SER A 288 -7.43 -25.37 -12.91
CA SER A 288 -8.52 -25.00 -12.04
C SER A 288 -9.67 -24.94 -13.02
N GLU A 289 -10.62 -25.85 -12.87
CA GLU A 289 -11.95 -25.61 -13.39
C GLU A 289 -12.43 -24.35 -12.64
N MET A 290 -12.03 -23.17 -13.10
CA MET A 290 -12.96 -22.06 -13.15
C MET A 290 -14.21 -22.67 -13.77
N PRO A 291 -15.38 -22.62 -13.11
CA PRO A 291 -16.55 -23.32 -13.57
C PRO A 291 -16.87 -22.81 -14.96
N SER A 292 -16.45 -23.57 -15.96
CA SER A 292 -16.86 -23.34 -17.32
C SER A 292 -18.36 -23.53 -17.29
N GLU A 293 -19.09 -22.47 -17.59
CA GLU A 293 -20.42 -22.54 -18.17
C GLU A 293 -20.30 -23.37 -19.46
N THR A 294 -20.14 -24.68 -19.33
CA THR A 294 -20.41 -25.59 -20.42
C THR A 294 -21.91 -25.56 -20.57
N MET A 295 -22.37 -24.84 -21.59
CA MET A 295 -23.63 -25.12 -22.25
C MET A 295 -23.61 -26.59 -22.68
N ALA A 296 -23.91 -27.49 -21.74
CA ALA A 296 -24.36 -28.82 -22.06
C ALA A 296 -25.68 -28.63 -22.80
N GLU A 297 -25.76 -29.13 -24.03
CA GLU A 297 -27.05 -29.31 -24.68
C GLU A 297 -28.01 -29.97 -23.69
N PRO A 298 -29.24 -29.44 -23.57
CA PRO A 298 -30.14 -29.86 -22.50
C PRO A 298 -30.44 -31.34 -22.65
N SER A 299 -30.06 -32.12 -21.64
CA SER A 299 -30.76 -33.38 -21.40
C SER A 299 -32.23 -33.03 -21.17
N PRO A 300 -33.17 -33.60 -21.95
CA PRO A 300 -34.57 -33.30 -21.82
C PRO A 300 -35.08 -34.05 -20.59
N ASP A 301 -34.93 -33.42 -19.42
CA ASP A 301 -35.70 -33.66 -18.18
C ASP A 301 -34.86 -33.19 -16.99
N GLN A 302 -34.76 -31.88 -16.80
CA GLN A 302 -34.68 -31.22 -15.47
C GLN A 302 -34.73 -29.71 -15.64
N SER A 303 -35.87 -29.23 -16.13
CA SER A 303 -36.27 -27.84 -16.02
C SER A 303 -36.56 -27.51 -14.54
N GLY A 304 -35.75 -26.64 -13.94
CA GLY A 304 -36.18 -25.80 -12.82
C GLY A 304 -35.47 -26.00 -11.49
N GLN A 305 -34.27 -25.44 -11.34
CA GLN A 305 -33.94 -24.71 -10.12
C GLN A 305 -33.39 -23.34 -10.53
N PRO A 306 -34.02 -22.22 -10.13
CA PRO A 306 -33.48 -20.89 -10.37
C PRO A 306 -32.19 -20.71 -9.57
N ALA A 307 -31.25 -19.91 -10.08
CA ALA A 307 -30.24 -19.29 -9.23
C ALA A 307 -30.97 -18.66 -8.04
N ILE A 308 -30.62 -19.06 -6.82
CA ILE A 308 -31.22 -18.50 -5.62
C ILE A 308 -30.64 -17.08 -5.49
N MET A 309 -31.30 -16.11 -6.12
CA MET A 309 -31.07 -14.70 -5.82
C MET A 309 -31.51 -14.50 -4.38
N ASN A 310 -30.59 -14.03 -3.55
CA ASN A 310 -30.83 -13.94 -2.12
C ASN A 310 -31.60 -12.65 -1.79
N GLU A 311 -32.63 -12.77 -0.95
CA GLU A 311 -33.20 -11.60 -0.26
C GLU A 311 -32.18 -11.09 0.77
N ASN A 312 -32.30 -9.87 1.29
CA ASN A 312 -31.44 -9.41 2.39
C ASN A 312 -31.53 -10.42 3.55
N ASN A 313 -30.39 -10.92 4.01
CA ASN A 313 -30.32 -11.79 5.18
C ASN A 313 -29.46 -11.18 6.27
N ILE A 314 -29.92 -11.43 7.49
CA ILE A 314 -29.21 -11.14 8.71
C ILE A 314 -28.64 -12.46 9.22
N LEU A 315 -27.32 -12.58 9.19
CA LEU A 315 -26.59 -13.64 9.86
C LEU A 315 -26.34 -13.23 11.31
N THR A 316 -26.83 -14.04 12.24
CA THR A 316 -26.59 -13.84 13.67
C THR A 316 -25.76 -14.99 14.22
N ILE A 317 -24.64 -14.67 14.87
CA ILE A 317 -23.78 -15.67 15.50
C ILE A 317 -24.23 -15.95 16.93
N SER A 318 -24.30 -17.22 17.30
CA SER A 318 -24.76 -17.70 18.60
C SER A 318 -23.96 -18.92 19.06
N ARG A 319 -24.14 -19.35 20.31
CA ARG A 319 -23.43 -20.53 20.85
C ARG A 319 -24.15 -21.83 20.48
N ILE A 320 -23.38 -22.85 20.11
CA ILE A 320 -23.92 -24.19 19.84
C ILE A 320 -24.52 -24.82 21.11
N ASP A 321 -23.96 -24.51 22.29
CA ASP A 321 -24.44 -25.03 23.57
C ASP A 321 -25.74 -24.37 24.08
N GLY A 322 -26.28 -23.39 23.34
CA GLY A 322 -27.49 -22.66 23.69
C GLY A 322 -27.32 -21.61 24.79
N GLY A 323 -26.08 -21.27 25.17
CA GLY A 323 -25.80 -20.14 26.06
C GLY A 323 -26.24 -18.80 25.45
N THR A 324 -26.82 -17.92 26.26
CA THR A 324 -27.36 -16.63 25.81
C THR A 324 -26.29 -15.59 25.54
N ASP A 325 -25.21 -15.61 26.30
CA ASP A 325 -24.12 -14.64 26.19
C ASP A 325 -23.04 -15.22 25.28
N LEU A 326 -22.71 -14.52 24.19
CA LEU A 326 -21.79 -15.04 23.19
C LEU A 326 -20.42 -15.38 23.81
N ASN A 327 -19.86 -14.46 24.62
CA ASN A 327 -18.57 -14.63 25.30
C ASN A 327 -17.46 -15.13 24.35
N MET A 328 -17.46 -14.62 23.12
CA MET A 328 -16.58 -15.11 22.07
C MET A 328 -15.21 -14.44 22.14
N SER A 329 -14.15 -15.21 21.92
CA SER A 329 -12.80 -14.66 21.85
C SER A 329 -12.65 -13.68 20.68
N TYR A 330 -11.91 -12.59 20.88
CA TYR A 330 -11.62 -11.58 19.86
C TYR A 330 -10.98 -12.15 18.59
N VAL A 331 -10.33 -13.32 18.65
CA VAL A 331 -9.70 -13.97 17.49
C VAL A 331 -10.68 -14.25 16.34
N TYR A 332 -11.96 -14.47 16.65
CA TYR A 332 -13.01 -14.66 15.65
C TYR A 332 -13.35 -13.34 14.95
N ALA A 333 -13.51 -12.26 15.71
CA ALA A 333 -13.74 -10.92 15.19
C ALA A 333 -12.55 -10.41 14.36
N ASP A 334 -11.32 -10.65 14.83
CA ASP A 334 -10.10 -10.34 14.09
C ASP A 334 -10.07 -11.07 12.75
N MET A 335 -10.49 -12.34 12.72
CA MET A 335 -10.53 -13.12 11.48
C MET A 335 -11.49 -12.53 10.46
N LEU A 336 -12.69 -12.14 10.88
CA LEU A 336 -13.70 -11.49 10.03
C LEU A 336 -13.21 -10.13 9.50
N ILE A 337 -12.61 -9.29 10.36
CA ILE A 337 -12.12 -7.97 9.96
C ILE A 337 -10.90 -8.07 9.05
N ASN A 338 -10.00 -9.04 9.27
CA ASN A 338 -8.84 -9.24 8.41
C ASN A 338 -9.23 -9.68 6.99
N HIS A 339 -10.30 -10.48 6.84
CA HIS A 339 -10.82 -10.93 5.55
C HIS A 339 -11.97 -10.06 5.01
N TYR A 340 -12.36 -8.99 5.71
CA TYR A 340 -13.47 -8.14 5.27
C TYR A 340 -13.29 -7.62 3.85
N LYS A 341 -12.05 -7.23 3.44
CA LYS A 341 -11.79 -6.80 2.07
C LYS A 341 -12.13 -7.86 1.02
N GLU A 342 -11.94 -9.14 1.33
CA GLU A 342 -12.23 -10.26 0.42
C GLU A 342 -13.74 -10.51 0.28
N TYR A 343 -14.49 -10.34 1.37
CA TYR A 343 -15.92 -10.66 1.43
C TYR A 343 -16.85 -9.45 1.41
N SER A 344 -16.32 -8.22 1.41
CA SER A 344 -17.12 -6.97 1.45
C SER A 344 -18.13 -6.83 0.31
N GLN A 345 -17.91 -7.49 -0.82
CA GLN A 345 -18.87 -7.54 -1.92
C GLN A 345 -20.18 -8.26 -1.56
N TYR A 346 -20.18 -9.10 -0.52
CA TYR A 346 -21.34 -9.86 -0.04
C TYR A 346 -22.00 -9.25 1.20
N ILE A 347 -21.37 -8.24 1.80
CA ILE A 347 -21.74 -7.66 3.10
C ILE A 347 -22.25 -6.24 2.87
N ASP A 348 -23.46 -5.93 3.34
CA ASP A 348 -23.98 -4.56 3.43
C ASP A 348 -23.57 -3.93 4.77
N ASP A 349 -23.66 -4.68 5.88
CA ASP A 349 -23.20 -4.23 7.20
C ASP A 349 -22.62 -5.39 8.04
N ILE A 350 -21.66 -5.06 8.91
CA ILE A 350 -21.11 -5.98 9.90
C ILE A 350 -20.99 -5.27 11.24
N VAL A 351 -21.67 -5.80 12.25
CA VAL A 351 -21.67 -5.28 13.62
C VAL A 351 -20.95 -6.25 14.54
N ILE A 352 -19.79 -5.84 15.07
CA ILE A 352 -19.03 -6.57 16.08
C ILE A 352 -19.03 -5.76 17.37
N SER A 353 -19.85 -6.19 18.33
CA SER A 353 -19.98 -5.47 19.60
C SER A 353 -19.03 -6.01 20.66
N THR A 354 -18.27 -5.13 21.29
CA THR A 354 -17.53 -5.42 22.53
C THR A 354 -18.24 -4.89 23.77
N GLY A 355 -19.42 -4.27 23.61
CA GLY A 355 -20.11 -3.52 24.65
C GLY A 355 -19.44 -2.19 25.04
N LEU A 356 -20.19 -1.39 25.80
CA LEU A 356 -19.74 -0.10 26.35
C LEU A 356 -18.70 -0.33 27.45
N LYS A 357 -17.56 0.38 27.36
CA LYS A 357 -16.51 0.38 28.38
C LYS A 357 -16.34 1.78 28.98
N GLY A 358 -15.68 1.83 30.14
CA GLY A 358 -15.45 3.07 30.88
C GLY A 358 -16.21 3.16 32.20
N VAL A 359 -15.99 4.23 32.96
CA VAL A 359 -16.55 4.46 34.29
C VAL A 359 -16.95 5.93 34.43
N ASP A 360 -18.17 6.18 34.88
CA ASP A 360 -18.60 7.52 35.29
C ASP A 360 -17.81 7.93 36.56
N MET A 361 -16.84 8.83 36.41
CA MET A 361 -16.02 9.26 37.54
C MET A 361 -16.79 10.10 38.58
N ASP A 362 -17.91 10.73 38.21
CA ASP A 362 -18.78 11.45 39.14
C ASP A 362 -19.60 10.48 40.01
N SER A 363 -19.80 9.24 39.54
CA SER A 363 -20.43 8.17 40.31
C SER A 363 -19.52 7.54 41.36
N VAL A 364 -18.21 7.81 41.30
CA VAL A 364 -17.23 7.22 42.22
C VAL A 364 -16.84 8.20 43.34
N PRO A 365 -16.74 7.76 44.61
CA PRO A 365 -16.29 8.62 45.69
C PRO A 365 -14.91 9.23 45.40
N ILE A 366 -14.77 10.52 45.70
CA ILE A 366 -13.49 11.26 45.63
C ILE A 366 -12.40 10.46 46.38
N PHE A 367 -11.21 10.31 45.79
CA PHE A 367 -10.06 9.55 46.29
C PHE A 367 -10.17 8.01 46.22
N THR A 368 -11.18 7.47 45.54
CA THR A 368 -11.15 6.06 45.14
C THR A 368 -10.10 5.91 44.03
N ASN A 369 -9.19 4.93 44.17
CA ASN A 369 -8.40 4.46 43.03
C ASN A 369 -9.36 3.75 42.09
N VAL A 370 -10.05 4.50 41.25
CA VAL A 370 -10.66 3.94 40.04
C VAL A 370 -9.49 3.53 39.18
N GLU A 371 -9.41 2.25 38.87
CA GLU A 371 -8.61 1.81 37.75
C GLU A 371 -9.36 2.33 36.50
N PRO A 372 -8.88 3.39 35.81
CA PRO A 372 -9.37 3.65 34.47
C PRO A 372 -9.13 2.36 33.69
N TYR A 373 -9.95 2.07 32.68
CA TYR A 373 -9.92 0.81 31.93
C TYR A 373 -8.63 0.63 31.09
N GLY A 374 -7.45 0.79 31.71
CA GLY A 374 -6.11 0.86 31.16
C GLY A 374 -5.90 1.88 30.03
N MET A 375 -6.83 2.82 29.85
CA MET A 375 -6.93 3.68 28.67
C MET A 375 -7.04 5.15 29.08
N ASP A 376 -6.00 5.92 28.80
CA ASP A 376 -6.02 7.38 28.92
C ASP A 376 -6.40 7.99 27.58
N ILE A 377 -7.60 8.59 27.45
CA ILE A 377 -7.95 9.29 26.21
C ILE A 377 -7.26 10.65 26.19
N VAL A 378 -6.30 10.82 25.28
CA VAL A 378 -5.55 12.07 25.14
C VAL A 378 -5.75 12.72 23.77
N TRP A 379 -5.69 14.05 23.78
CA TRP A 379 -5.98 14.95 22.69
C TRP A 379 -4.64 15.53 22.21
N SER A 380 -4.23 15.28 20.96
CA SER A 380 -2.96 15.79 20.41
C SER A 380 -3.18 16.75 19.25
N VAL A 381 -2.47 17.87 19.25
CA VAL A 381 -2.44 18.87 18.17
C VAL A 381 -1.17 18.63 17.34
N THR A 382 -1.31 17.87 16.25
CA THR A 382 -0.28 17.66 15.20
C THR A 382 1.01 16.90 15.57
N ARG A 383 1.70 16.45 14.51
CA ARG A 383 2.79 15.47 14.48
C ARG A 383 4.15 15.99 14.99
N GLU A 384 4.31 17.30 15.16
CA GLU A 384 5.58 17.95 15.53
C GLU A 384 5.64 18.41 17.00
N GLU A 385 4.51 18.41 17.71
CA GLU A 385 4.40 18.93 19.09
C GLU A 385 3.91 17.87 20.09
N ILE A 386 4.39 16.62 19.98
CA ILE A 386 4.30 15.62 21.06
C ILE A 386 5.26 15.99 22.21
N LYS A 387 5.14 17.19 22.75
CA LYS A 387 5.86 17.64 23.94
C LYS A 387 4.92 18.05 25.06
N ASP A 388 3.69 18.47 24.74
CA ASP A 388 2.72 18.95 25.73
C ASP A 388 1.42 18.12 25.64
N TRP A 389 1.40 16.99 26.34
CA TRP A 389 0.16 16.23 26.59
C TRP A 389 -0.75 17.09 27.47
N GLN A 390 -1.80 17.70 26.89
CA GLN A 390 -2.84 18.37 27.67
C GLN A 390 -4.06 17.46 27.77
N LEU A 391 -4.34 16.99 28.99
CA LEU A 391 -5.58 16.31 29.32
C LEU A 391 -6.73 17.32 29.23
N PHE A 392 -7.51 17.27 28.16
CA PHE A 392 -8.46 18.35 27.82
C PHE A 392 -9.88 18.08 28.31
N ALA A 393 -10.31 16.83 28.33
CA ALA A 393 -11.57 16.38 28.89
C ALA A 393 -11.46 14.90 29.32
N ASP A 394 -12.02 14.59 30.49
CA ASP A 394 -12.20 13.22 30.95
C ASP A 394 -13.33 12.58 30.13
N ILE A 395 -12.98 11.82 29.09
CA ILE A 395 -13.94 10.96 28.39
C ILE A 395 -14.19 9.73 29.27
N MET A 396 -15.42 9.60 29.75
CA MET A 396 -15.78 8.55 30.72
C MET A 396 -16.12 7.22 30.06
N PHE A 397 -16.59 7.24 28.81
CA PHE A 397 -17.09 6.07 28.10
C PHE A 397 -16.55 5.95 26.69
N HIS A 398 -16.23 4.73 26.27
CA HIS A 398 -15.85 4.41 24.91
C HIS A 398 -16.37 3.04 24.48
N GLN A 399 -16.52 2.85 23.17
CA GLN A 399 -16.97 1.60 22.59
C GLN A 399 -16.32 1.39 21.23
N SER A 400 -15.89 0.16 20.95
CA SER A 400 -15.46 -0.17 19.59
C SER A 400 -16.65 -0.46 18.71
N VAL A 401 -16.60 -0.01 17.46
CA VAL A 401 -17.63 -0.21 16.45
C VAL A 401 -17.00 -0.64 15.13
N THR A 402 -17.80 -1.31 14.31
CA THR A 402 -17.46 -1.66 12.92
C THR A 402 -18.35 -0.95 11.90
N GLY A 403 -19.30 -0.12 12.35
CA GLY A 403 -20.22 0.63 11.51
C GLY A 403 -21.09 1.61 12.33
N THR A 404 -21.93 2.39 11.66
CA THR A 404 -22.83 3.37 12.30
C THR A 404 -24.07 2.76 12.91
N SER A 405 -24.50 1.58 12.44
CA SER A 405 -25.71 0.89 12.91
C SER A 405 -25.70 0.63 14.41
N GLU A 406 -24.54 0.27 14.97
CA GLU A 406 -24.40 0.08 16.42
C GLU A 406 -24.47 1.40 17.21
N ILE A 407 -23.99 2.50 16.63
CA ILE A 407 -24.09 3.83 17.25
C ILE A 407 -25.56 4.24 17.30
N ILE A 408 -26.29 4.07 16.19
CA ILE A 408 -27.70 4.42 16.04
C ILE A 408 -28.58 3.54 16.94
N SER A 409 -28.28 2.24 17.05
CA SER A 409 -29.05 1.33 17.92
C SER A 409 -28.91 1.69 19.41
N ASN A 410 -27.71 2.13 19.82
CA ASN A 410 -27.46 2.60 21.18
C ASN A 410 -28.08 3.98 21.46
N LYS A 411 -28.30 4.79 20.42
CA LYS A 411 -28.77 6.17 20.52
C LYS A 411 -29.79 6.46 19.41
N SER A 412 -31.03 6.01 19.61
CA SER A 412 -32.08 6.02 18.56
C SER A 412 -32.41 7.39 17.95
N ASP A 413 -31.98 8.50 18.58
CA ASP A 413 -32.18 9.88 18.13
C ASP A 413 -30.88 10.59 17.72
N CYS A 414 -29.78 9.85 17.45
CA CYS A 414 -28.50 10.46 17.06
C CYS A 414 -28.40 10.68 15.54
N GLU A 415 -27.92 11.87 15.16
CA GLU A 415 -27.51 12.18 13.79
C GLU A 415 -25.97 12.14 13.74
N ILE A 416 -25.43 11.26 12.89
CA ILE A 416 -23.99 11.12 12.68
C ILE A 416 -23.60 11.94 11.46
N LYS A 417 -22.57 12.77 11.61
CA LYS A 417 -22.04 13.63 10.57
C LYS A 417 -20.57 13.31 10.35
N PHE A 418 -20.27 12.76 9.18
CA PHE A 418 -18.88 12.57 8.74
C PHE A 418 -18.26 13.89 8.28
N TYR A 419 -16.95 14.00 8.45
CA TYR A 419 -16.14 15.07 7.92
C TYR A 419 -15.63 14.70 6.53
N GLY A 420 -15.49 15.68 5.65
CA GLY A 420 -14.94 15.44 4.31
C GLY A 420 -15.73 14.40 3.51
N ASP A 421 -15.03 13.42 2.96
CA ASP A 421 -15.53 12.32 2.14
C ASP A 421 -15.57 10.98 2.89
N TYR A 422 -15.44 10.98 4.23
CA TYR A 422 -15.56 9.77 5.03
C TYR A 422 -16.97 9.19 4.99
N THR A 423 -17.05 7.87 5.03
CA THR A 423 -18.31 7.10 4.98
C THR A 423 -18.35 6.05 6.09
N GLU A 424 -19.47 5.37 6.26
CA GLU A 424 -19.62 4.30 7.24
C GLU A 424 -18.65 3.13 7.03
N MET A 425 -18.30 2.82 5.77
CA MET A 425 -17.35 1.75 5.43
C MET A 425 -15.96 2.00 6.02
N ASP A 426 -15.60 3.28 6.19
CA ASP A 426 -14.32 3.67 6.79
C ASP A 426 -14.24 3.24 8.27
N LEU A 427 -15.37 3.05 8.95
CA LEU A 427 -15.40 2.55 10.33
C LEU A 427 -15.09 1.04 10.44
N THR A 428 -15.47 0.26 9.43
CA THR A 428 -15.12 -1.17 9.36
C THR A 428 -13.65 -1.35 8.97
N MET A 429 -13.21 -0.60 7.96
CA MET A 429 -11.89 -0.74 7.36
C MET A 429 -11.25 0.64 7.14
N PRO A 430 -10.54 1.17 8.15
CA PRO A 430 -9.83 2.42 8.03
C PRO A 430 -8.92 2.51 6.79
N ARG A 431 -8.93 3.67 6.10
CA ARG A 431 -8.18 3.88 4.86
C ARG A 431 -6.68 3.77 5.13
N GLU A 432 -5.98 3.02 4.28
CA GLU A 432 -4.55 2.80 4.45
C GLU A 432 -3.73 4.09 4.38
N GLU A 433 -4.22 5.09 3.64
CA GLU A 433 -3.56 6.38 3.50
C GLU A 433 -3.55 7.22 4.79
N ASP A 434 -4.58 7.07 5.63
CA ASP A 434 -4.71 7.73 6.93
C ASP A 434 -4.03 6.92 8.04
N CYS A 435 -4.03 5.59 7.93
CA CYS A 435 -3.37 4.66 8.84
C CYS A 435 -1.83 4.63 8.67
N LYS A 436 -1.23 5.82 8.53
CA LYS A 436 0.22 6.02 8.50
C LYS A 436 0.70 6.45 9.89
N ASN A 437 1.90 6.00 10.28
CA ASN A 437 2.54 6.29 11.58
C ASN A 437 1.83 5.62 12.77
N MET A 438 1.38 6.42 13.73
CA MET A 438 0.72 5.98 14.95
C MET A 438 -0.82 5.95 14.83
N ILE A 439 -1.38 6.41 13.71
CA ILE A 439 -2.83 6.31 13.45
C ILE A 439 -3.15 4.85 13.11
N LYS A 440 -4.04 4.25 13.89
CA LYS A 440 -4.46 2.85 13.80
C LYS A 440 -5.92 2.68 13.42
N GLY A 441 -6.71 3.75 13.48
CA GLY A 441 -8.13 3.71 13.18
C GLY A 441 -8.77 5.09 13.20
N TYR A 442 -10.10 5.10 13.31
CA TYR A 442 -10.89 6.31 13.34
C TYR A 442 -11.77 6.43 14.59
N ALA A 443 -12.26 7.63 14.84
CA ALA A 443 -13.17 7.93 15.94
C ALA A 443 -14.37 8.76 15.47
N ILE A 444 -15.53 8.48 16.07
CA ILE A 444 -16.73 9.31 16.04
C ILE A 444 -16.96 9.84 17.45
N VAL A 445 -16.99 11.17 17.58
CA VAL A 445 -17.03 11.85 18.89
C VAL A 445 -18.34 12.61 19.10
N PRO A 446 -18.75 12.87 20.35
CA PRO A 446 -19.85 13.77 20.63
C PRO A 446 -19.61 15.18 20.04
N THR A 447 -20.63 15.85 19.50
CA THR A 447 -20.49 17.25 19.03
C THR A 447 -20.00 18.18 20.14
N THR A 448 -20.43 17.93 21.39
CA THR A 448 -19.98 18.68 22.59
C THR A 448 -18.46 18.57 22.82
N CYS A 449 -17.85 17.43 22.48
CA CYS A 449 -16.42 17.21 22.51
C CYS A 449 -15.69 18.01 21.43
N ASN A 450 -16.23 18.04 20.22
CA ASN A 450 -15.66 18.78 19.10
C ASN A 450 -15.77 20.31 19.27
N ASP A 451 -16.93 20.81 19.71
CA ASP A 451 -17.16 22.23 20.00
C ASP A 451 -16.19 22.76 21.07
N ALA A 452 -15.96 21.95 22.12
CA ALA A 452 -14.98 22.29 23.14
C ALA A 452 -13.56 22.43 22.56
N PHE A 453 -13.18 21.63 21.56
CA PHE A 453 -11.87 21.70 20.91
C PHE A 453 -11.73 22.92 19.99
N VAL A 454 -12.73 23.18 19.13
CA VAL A 454 -12.73 24.33 18.22
C VAL A 454 -12.68 25.65 18.99
N GLY A 455 -13.29 25.71 20.17
CA GLY A 455 -13.22 26.88 21.05
C GLY A 455 -11.81 27.23 21.57
N TYR A 456 -10.86 26.29 21.50
CA TYR A 456 -9.49 26.48 22.02
C TYR A 456 -8.40 26.62 20.94
N ASN A 457 -8.63 26.17 19.71
CA ASN A 457 -7.64 26.22 18.63
C ASN A 457 -8.12 27.04 17.43
N GLU A 458 -7.38 28.10 17.06
CA GLU A 458 -7.58 28.83 15.80
C GLU A 458 -6.93 28.06 14.63
N GLY A 459 -7.58 27.01 14.10
CA GLY A 459 -7.06 26.24 12.94
C GLY A 459 -7.95 25.07 12.51
N GLU A 460 -7.60 24.40 11.40
CA GLU A 460 -8.24 23.14 10.97
C GLU A 460 -8.08 22.06 12.07
N SER A 461 -9.15 21.32 12.36
CA SER A 461 -9.19 20.46 13.54
C SER A 461 -8.24 19.25 13.40
N GLY A 462 -7.04 19.36 13.97
CA GLY A 462 -6.09 18.25 14.13
C GLY A 462 -6.47 17.24 15.22
N LEU A 463 -7.77 17.13 15.53
CA LEU A 463 -8.27 16.36 16.67
C LEU A 463 -8.00 14.87 16.46
N THR A 464 -7.36 14.27 17.47
CA THR A 464 -7.10 12.83 17.53
C THR A 464 -7.44 12.31 18.91
N VAL A 465 -7.86 11.05 18.96
CA VAL A 465 -8.15 10.30 20.18
C VAL A 465 -7.08 9.22 20.28
N THR A 466 -6.33 9.16 21.37
CA THR A 466 -5.40 8.05 21.61
C THR A 466 -5.72 7.39 22.92
N TYR A 467 -5.44 6.10 23.07
CA TYR A 467 -5.27 5.52 24.40
C TYR A 467 -3.88 4.90 24.54
N SER A 468 -3.36 4.81 25.77
CA SER A 468 -2.06 4.21 26.04
C SER A 468 -2.09 3.22 27.19
N SER A 469 -1.38 2.10 27.04
CA SER A 469 -1.23 1.12 28.12
C SER A 469 -0.35 1.63 29.26
N ARG A 470 -0.65 1.17 30.48
CA ARG A 470 0.22 1.37 31.65
C ARG A 470 1.53 0.58 31.53
N GLU A 471 1.47 -0.62 30.96
CA GLU A 471 2.66 -1.39 30.64
C GLU A 471 3.51 -0.67 29.58
N ARG A 472 4.82 -0.61 29.82
CA ARG A 472 5.79 0.10 28.99
C ARG A 472 6.91 -0.83 28.56
N ASP A 473 7.43 -0.61 27.36
CA ASP A 473 8.63 -1.27 26.89
C ASP A 473 9.81 -0.87 27.79
N GLU A 474 10.49 -1.87 28.35
CA GLU A 474 11.55 -1.69 29.36
C GLU A 474 12.75 -0.89 28.83
N LYS A 475 12.98 -0.87 27.51
CA LYS A 475 14.13 -0.22 26.89
C LYS A 475 13.85 1.23 26.49
N SER A 476 12.65 1.51 25.99
CA SER A 476 12.25 2.81 25.45
C SER A 476 11.37 3.61 26.40
N ASN A 477 10.82 3.00 27.45
CA ASN A 477 9.85 3.59 28.39
C ASN A 477 8.57 4.13 27.69
N VAL A 478 8.28 3.64 26.49
CA VAL A 478 7.08 3.95 25.71
C VAL A 478 5.97 2.95 26.07
N PRO A 479 4.69 3.34 26.14
CA PRO A 479 3.58 2.41 26.30
C PRO A 479 3.66 1.27 25.27
N LEU A 480 3.43 0.03 25.70
CA LEU A 480 3.38 -1.13 24.81
C LEU A 480 2.29 -0.97 23.74
N ILE A 481 1.19 -0.31 24.10
CA ILE A 481 0.04 -0.06 23.22
C ILE A 481 -0.25 1.43 23.24
N MET A 482 -0.29 2.05 22.06
CA MET A 482 -0.64 3.47 21.89
C MET A 482 -1.28 3.75 20.52
N PRO A 483 -2.47 3.18 20.24
CA PRO A 483 -3.17 3.46 19.00
C PRO A 483 -3.75 4.88 19.04
N ILE A 484 -3.54 5.61 17.95
CA ILE A 484 -4.15 6.91 17.70
C ILE A 484 -5.30 6.73 16.71
N PHE A 485 -6.41 7.40 16.96
CA PHE A 485 -7.60 7.40 16.14
C PHE A 485 -7.82 8.81 15.61
N LYS A 486 -7.91 8.93 14.29
CA LYS A 486 -8.25 10.20 13.64
C LYS A 486 -9.76 10.42 13.78
N VAL A 487 -10.19 11.60 14.21
CA VAL A 487 -11.62 11.90 14.27
C VAL A 487 -12.13 12.18 12.87
N ILE A 488 -13.10 11.37 12.41
CA ILE A 488 -13.66 11.46 11.05
C ILE A 488 -15.12 11.89 11.04
N GLY A 489 -15.71 12.08 12.21
CA GLY A 489 -17.08 12.53 12.32
C GLY A 489 -17.50 12.79 13.76
N GLU A 490 -18.69 13.35 13.89
CA GLU A 490 -19.33 13.66 15.16
C GLU A 490 -20.78 13.18 15.17
N TYR A 491 -21.35 13.02 16.36
CA TYR A 491 -22.78 12.81 16.51
C TYR A 491 -23.38 13.77 17.52
N VAL A 492 -24.61 14.20 17.23
CA VAL A 492 -25.33 15.14 18.08
C VAL A 492 -25.83 14.44 19.33
N THR A 493 -25.43 14.94 20.48
CA THR A 493 -25.90 14.50 21.79
C THR A 493 -25.96 15.68 22.76
N THR A 494 -26.92 15.64 23.68
CA THR A 494 -27.01 16.59 24.79
C THR A 494 -26.22 16.14 26.02
N ASP A 495 -25.73 14.90 26.01
CA ASP A 495 -24.98 14.34 27.13
C ASP A 495 -23.57 14.90 27.14
N ARG A 496 -23.21 15.53 28.27
CA ARG A 496 -21.90 16.16 28.45
C ARG A 496 -20.75 15.15 28.53
N TYR A 497 -21.05 13.91 28.91
CA TYR A 497 -20.09 12.82 29.15
C TYR A 497 -20.47 11.59 28.32
N ASP A 498 -20.76 11.81 27.03
CA ASP A 498 -21.21 10.73 26.15
C ASP A 498 -20.05 9.87 25.62
N THR A 499 -20.40 8.80 24.93
CA THR A 499 -19.48 7.77 24.44
C THR A 499 -18.64 8.25 23.26
N VAL A 500 -17.34 7.95 23.28
CA VAL A 500 -16.51 8.01 22.07
C VAL A 500 -16.48 6.66 21.39
N TYR A 501 -16.84 6.62 20.11
CA TYR A 501 -16.84 5.41 19.32
C TYR A 501 -15.53 5.30 18.54
N LEU A 502 -14.87 4.15 18.63
CA LEU A 502 -13.58 3.87 18.01
C LEU A 502 -13.73 2.72 17.02
N THR A 503 -13.01 2.76 15.90
CA THR A 503 -13.02 1.60 14.99
C THR A 503 -12.45 0.36 15.68
N TYR A 504 -13.09 -0.79 15.51
CA TYR A 504 -12.61 -2.06 16.05
C TYR A 504 -11.16 -2.33 15.63
N LYS A 505 -10.85 -2.08 14.34
CA LYS A 505 -9.48 -2.08 13.83
C LYS A 505 -8.67 -0.97 14.52
N GLY A 506 -7.58 -1.36 15.18
CA GLY A 506 -6.75 -0.48 15.99
C GLY A 506 -7.11 -0.57 17.48
N TYR A 507 -8.40 -0.62 17.81
CA TYR A 507 -8.85 -0.87 19.19
C TYR A 507 -8.49 -2.30 19.64
N ASN A 508 -8.55 -3.27 18.73
CA ASN A 508 -8.18 -4.65 18.99
C ASN A 508 -6.67 -4.86 19.30
N GLU A 509 -5.80 -3.87 19.09
CA GLU A 509 -4.38 -3.99 19.48
C GLU A 509 -4.22 -4.26 20.98
N LYS A 510 -5.19 -3.82 21.80
CA LYS A 510 -5.18 -4.01 23.27
C LYS A 510 -5.09 -5.47 23.70
N TYR A 511 -5.58 -6.41 22.89
CA TYR A 511 -5.64 -7.84 23.24
C TYR A 511 -4.26 -8.51 23.30
N ILE A 512 -3.19 -7.80 22.92
CA ILE A 512 -1.80 -8.26 23.15
C ILE A 512 -1.45 -8.23 24.65
N ILE A 513 -2.05 -7.32 25.43
CA ILE A 513 -1.87 -7.23 26.88
C ILE A 513 -2.75 -8.28 27.57
N GLU A 514 -2.16 -9.01 28.51
CA GLU A 514 -2.79 -10.15 29.19
C GLU A 514 -4.11 -9.78 29.89
N GLU A 515 -4.20 -8.58 30.47
CA GLU A 515 -5.39 -8.08 31.15
C GLU A 515 -6.64 -8.07 30.24
N PHE A 516 -6.46 -7.76 28.95
CA PHE A 516 -7.55 -7.62 28.00
C PHE A 516 -7.85 -8.90 27.21
N LYS A 517 -7.01 -9.94 27.28
CA LYS A 517 -7.25 -11.21 26.57
C LYS A 517 -8.50 -11.95 27.03
N SER A 518 -8.97 -11.65 28.24
CA SER A 518 -10.19 -12.23 28.81
C SER A 518 -11.45 -11.46 28.43
N GLU A 519 -11.32 -10.32 27.75
CA GLU A 519 -12.48 -9.66 27.14
C GLU A 519 -13.04 -10.50 26.00
N TYR A 520 -14.33 -10.31 25.75
CA TYR A 520 -15.08 -11.08 24.79
C TYR A 520 -15.94 -10.19 23.89
N ILE A 521 -16.25 -10.73 22.71
CA ILE A 521 -17.24 -10.22 21.78
C ILE A 521 -18.63 -10.60 22.31
N GLU A 522 -19.49 -9.59 22.44
CA GLU A 522 -20.85 -9.72 22.98
C GLU A 522 -21.84 -10.15 21.89
N SER A 523 -21.66 -9.67 20.66
CA SER A 523 -22.48 -10.04 19.52
C SER A 523 -21.76 -9.86 18.19
N ILE A 524 -22.09 -10.71 17.22
CA ILE A 524 -21.73 -10.52 15.81
C ILE A 524 -23.00 -10.65 14.97
N VAL A 525 -23.31 -9.62 14.19
CA VAL A 525 -24.42 -9.58 13.25
C VAL A 525 -23.87 -9.13 11.89
N ILE A 526 -24.24 -9.83 10.82
CA ILE A 526 -23.80 -9.51 9.46
C ILE A 526 -25.02 -9.42 8.56
N GLU A 527 -25.21 -8.29 7.90
CA GLU A 527 -26.22 -8.07 6.87
C GLU A 527 -25.60 -8.32 5.50
N THR A 528 -26.24 -9.17 4.68
CA THR A 528 -25.74 -9.51 3.34
C THR A 528 -26.42 -8.71 2.25
N LYS A 529 -25.68 -8.42 1.18
CA LYS A 529 -26.25 -7.79 -0.02
C LYS A 529 -27.31 -8.67 -0.67
N LYS A 530 -28.46 -8.06 -1.02
CA LYS A 530 -29.45 -8.68 -1.90
C LYS A 530 -28.91 -8.94 -3.32
N ASP A 531 -29.60 -9.84 -4.01
CA ASP A 531 -29.43 -10.09 -5.45
C ASP A 531 -28.02 -10.57 -5.86
N ILE A 532 -27.20 -11.01 -4.90
CA ILE A 532 -25.87 -11.59 -5.09
C ILE A 532 -25.84 -13.03 -4.57
N ASP A 533 -25.09 -13.90 -5.25
CA ASP A 533 -24.81 -15.26 -4.77
C ASP A 533 -23.79 -15.21 -3.64
N ILE A 534 -24.27 -15.37 -2.40
CA ILE A 534 -23.45 -15.32 -1.20
C ILE A 534 -22.84 -16.68 -0.81
N ARG A 535 -22.98 -17.74 -1.64
CA ARG A 535 -22.41 -19.06 -1.31
C ARG A 535 -20.92 -19.03 -0.94
N PRO A 536 -20.03 -18.29 -1.65
CA PRO A 536 -18.63 -18.20 -1.27
C PRO A 536 -18.44 -17.57 0.13
N PHE A 537 -19.27 -16.59 0.46
CA PHE A 537 -19.26 -15.98 1.79
C PHE A 537 -19.78 -16.94 2.86
N LEU A 538 -20.84 -17.70 2.57
CA LEU A 538 -21.35 -18.71 3.49
C LEU A 538 -20.33 -19.83 3.73
N GLU A 539 -19.59 -20.26 2.72
CA GLU A 539 -18.49 -21.24 2.88
C GLU A 539 -17.40 -20.70 3.81
N TYR A 540 -17.05 -19.41 3.69
CA TYR A 540 -16.13 -18.75 4.61
C TYR A 540 -16.69 -18.65 6.04
N ILE A 541 -17.94 -18.22 6.19
CA ILE A 541 -18.63 -18.16 7.49
C ILE A 541 -18.69 -19.56 8.12
N GLU A 542 -18.97 -20.59 7.33
CA GLU A 542 -18.97 -22.00 7.74
C GLU A 542 -17.63 -22.50 8.22
N SER A 543 -16.52 -21.94 7.69
CA SER A 543 -15.18 -22.27 8.15
C SER A 543 -14.87 -21.78 9.56
N LEU A 544 -15.69 -20.86 10.09
CA LEU A 544 -15.57 -20.27 11.43
C LEU A 544 -16.70 -20.70 12.37
N PHE A 545 -17.92 -20.77 11.84
CA PHE A 545 -19.17 -20.95 12.59
C PHE A 545 -20.01 -22.04 11.93
N ALA A 546 -20.48 -23.02 12.68
CA ALA A 546 -21.32 -24.07 12.10
C ALA A 546 -22.71 -23.50 11.69
N PRO A 547 -23.37 -24.00 10.64
CA PRO A 547 -24.78 -23.65 10.43
C PRO A 547 -25.64 -24.21 11.57
N ALA A 548 -26.56 -23.40 12.12
CA ALA A 548 -27.33 -23.80 13.30
C ALA A 548 -28.18 -25.07 13.08
N ASP A 549 -28.73 -25.25 11.87
CA ASP A 549 -29.59 -26.38 11.51
C ASP A 549 -28.84 -27.72 11.40
N ASN A 550 -27.51 -27.70 11.27
CA ASN A 550 -26.66 -28.89 11.15
C ASN A 550 -25.44 -28.88 12.08
N ALA A 551 -25.45 -28.06 13.15
CA ALA A 551 -24.32 -27.90 14.07
C ALA A 551 -23.81 -29.23 14.66
N GLY A 552 -24.69 -30.24 14.78
CA GLY A 552 -24.31 -31.58 15.22
C GLY A 552 -23.28 -32.29 14.33
N GLU A 553 -23.18 -31.95 13.03
CA GLU A 553 -22.18 -32.51 12.12
C GLU A 553 -20.77 -31.94 12.34
N TYR A 554 -20.67 -30.86 13.11
CA TYR A 554 -19.42 -30.19 13.46
C TYR A 554 -18.91 -30.57 14.86
N ALA A 555 -19.64 -31.45 15.55
CA ALA A 555 -19.19 -32.03 16.81
C ALA A 555 -17.82 -32.70 16.63
N ASP A 556 -16.91 -32.44 17.57
CA ASP A 556 -15.53 -32.92 17.57
C ASP A 556 -14.64 -32.46 16.38
N LYS A 557 -15.08 -31.47 15.59
CA LYS A 557 -14.26 -30.84 14.54
C LYS A 557 -13.70 -29.50 15.02
N ASN A 558 -12.55 -29.13 14.45
CA ASN A 558 -11.97 -27.80 14.59
C ASN A 558 -12.29 -26.93 13.38
N ASN A 559 -12.45 -25.64 13.63
CA ASN A 559 -12.61 -24.59 12.62
C ASN A 559 -11.26 -24.17 12.02
N ILE A 560 -11.26 -23.18 11.11
CA ILE A 560 -10.04 -22.69 10.45
C ILE A 560 -9.01 -22.09 11.40
N LEU A 561 -9.39 -21.77 12.65
CA LEU A 561 -8.50 -21.30 13.71
C LEU A 561 -7.84 -22.44 14.50
N ASP A 562 -8.10 -23.70 14.13
CA ASP A 562 -7.74 -24.91 14.87
C ASP A 562 -8.36 -24.95 16.29
N ILE A 563 -9.54 -24.34 16.44
CA ILE A 563 -10.34 -24.31 17.68
C ILE A 563 -11.60 -25.16 17.45
N PRO A 564 -12.08 -25.95 18.43
CA PRO A 564 -13.34 -26.66 18.30
C PRO A 564 -14.50 -25.75 17.88
N TYR A 565 -15.42 -26.24 17.05
CA TYR A 565 -16.64 -25.49 16.75
C TYR A 565 -17.49 -25.29 18.01
N GLU A 566 -17.52 -24.05 18.51
CA GLU A 566 -18.29 -23.63 19.70
C GLU A 566 -19.49 -22.74 19.34
N PHE A 567 -19.47 -22.18 18.14
CA PHE A 567 -20.39 -21.15 17.68
C PHE A 567 -21.06 -21.55 16.37
N CYS A 568 -22.29 -21.08 16.17
CA CYS A 568 -23.05 -21.28 14.96
C CYS A 568 -23.67 -19.99 14.44
N TYR A 569 -24.00 -19.97 13.15
CA TYR A 569 -24.75 -18.88 12.54
C TYR A 569 -26.19 -19.30 12.23
N THR A 570 -27.11 -18.36 12.39
CA THR A 570 -28.50 -18.46 11.92
C THR A 570 -28.72 -17.41 10.85
N MET A 571 -29.54 -17.72 9.86
CA MET A 571 -29.89 -16.80 8.79
C MET A 571 -31.37 -16.44 8.91
N THR A 572 -31.67 -15.15 9.06
CA THR A 572 -33.05 -14.64 9.09
C THR A 572 -33.24 -13.65 7.98
N LYS A 573 -34.43 -13.66 7.36
CA LYS A 573 -34.80 -12.64 6.38
C LYS A 573 -35.01 -11.32 7.10
N GLU A 574 -34.47 -10.26 6.55
CA GLU A 574 -34.78 -8.91 7.01
C GLU A 574 -36.29 -8.67 6.88
N MET A 575 -36.96 -8.27 7.96
CA MET A 575 -38.38 -7.88 7.90
C MET A 575 -38.46 -6.43 7.44
N GLU A 576 -38.99 -6.20 6.24
CA GLU A 576 -39.34 -4.86 5.71
C GLU A 576 -40.14 -3.99 6.67
#